data_AF-A0A0L9TRQ7-F1
#
_entry.id   AF-A0A0L9TRQ7-F1
#
_cell.length_a   1.000
_cell.length_b   1.000
_cell.length_c   1.000
_cell.angle_alpha   90.00
_cell.angle_beta   90.00
_cell.angle_gamma   90.00
#
_symmetry.space_group_name_H-M   'P 1'
#
loop_
_entity.id
_entity.type
_entity.pdbx_description
1 polymer ?
#
loop_
_entity_poly.entity_id
_entity_poly.type
_entity_poly.pdbx_seq_one_letter_code
_entity_poly.pdbx_strand_id
1 'polypeptide(L)'
;MNQGKVPRKIHKAEREKMKREHLNELFLDLANALDVNENNGKASILCEAARLLKDLLSQIESLKKENVTLLSESHYVTMEKNELKEENCSLETQIEKLQGEIQARVAQSKPDLNVPPHLELDPLEQSNFPGQSLLLHTMEPNLQQGSAVLLVPFPDLQASFPAANVNEVAPNSSSVVSKPHARYPTAADSWPSQLLG
;
A
#
# COMPACT_ATOMS: atom_id res chain seq x y z
N MET A 1 21.73 84.25 -1.52
CA MET A 1 20.63 83.56 -0.81
C MET A 1 21.24 82.42 -0.02
N ASN A 2 21.24 82.53 1.31
CA ASN A 2 21.96 81.61 2.19
C ASN A 2 21.21 80.29 2.30
N GLN A 3 21.83 79.20 1.85
CA GLN A 3 21.37 77.83 2.09
C GLN A 3 21.49 77.56 3.60
N GLY A 4 20.38 77.72 4.33
CA GLY A 4 20.29 77.44 5.75
C GLY A 4 20.66 75.98 6.00
N LYS A 5 21.83 75.74 6.60
CA LYS A 5 22.28 74.41 7.02
C LYS A 5 21.26 73.87 8.02
N VAL A 6 20.37 72.98 7.57
CA VAL A 6 19.44 72.26 8.45
C VAL A 6 20.27 71.58 9.55
N PRO A 7 20.00 71.88 10.84
CA PRO A 7 20.78 71.33 11.94
C PRO A 7 20.92 69.81 11.82
N ARG A 8 22.14 69.28 11.90
CA ARG A 8 22.45 67.83 11.75
C ARG A 8 21.54 66.90 12.56
N LYS A 9 21.01 67.40 13.68
CA LYS A 9 20.06 66.69 14.55
C LYS A 9 18.70 66.43 13.87
N ILE A 10 18.21 67.34 13.03
CA ILE A 10 16.94 67.19 12.29
C ILE A 10 17.06 66.10 11.23
N HIS A 11 18.15 66.11 10.44
CA HIS A 11 18.46 65.03 9.49
C HIS A 11 18.59 63.65 10.16
N LYS A 12 19.09 63.61 11.40
CA LYS A 12 19.17 62.36 12.17
C LYS A 12 17.78 61.89 12.62
N ALA A 13 16.94 62.80 13.10
CA ALA A 13 15.58 62.48 13.53
C ALA A 13 14.70 62.00 12.37
N GLU A 14 14.80 62.64 11.20
CA GLU A 14 14.07 62.24 9.99
C GLU A 14 14.48 60.85 9.51
N ARG A 15 15.80 60.57 9.43
CA ARG A 15 16.30 59.23 9.08
C ARG A 15 15.80 58.15 10.04
N GLU A 16 15.78 58.44 11.33
CA GLU A 16 15.28 57.52 12.35
C GLU A 16 13.75 57.32 12.26
N LYS A 17 12.99 58.38 11.93
CA LYS A 17 11.56 58.28 11.68
C LYS A 17 11.28 57.30 10.52
N MET A 18 11.93 57.50 9.37
CA MET A 18 11.80 56.62 8.20
C MET A 18 12.14 55.17 8.55
N LYS A 19 13.19 54.95 9.35
CA LYS A 19 13.57 53.62 9.82
C LYS A 19 12.48 52.96 10.68
N ARG A 20 11.82 53.72 11.57
CA ARG A 20 10.75 53.19 12.42
C ARG A 20 9.47 52.93 11.65
N GLU A 21 9.13 53.79 10.69
CA GLU A 21 7.99 53.58 9.79
C GLU A 21 8.16 52.28 9.02
N HIS A 22 9.32 52.08 8.40
CA HIS A 22 9.63 50.82 7.71
C HIS A 22 9.57 49.60 8.65
N LEU A 23 10.15 49.70 9.86
CA LEU A 23 10.07 48.58 10.80
C LEU A 23 8.62 48.29 11.24
N ASN A 24 7.78 49.31 11.37
CA ASN A 24 6.37 49.12 11.69
C ASN A 24 5.62 48.44 10.55
N GLU A 25 5.92 48.76 9.29
CA GLU A 25 5.38 48.04 8.12
C GLU A 25 5.74 46.55 8.19
N LEU A 26 7.00 46.20 8.53
CA LEU A 26 7.39 44.79 8.69
C LEU A 26 6.64 44.07 9.82
N PHE A 27 6.34 44.76 10.92
CA PHE A 27 5.50 44.20 12.00
C PHE A 27 4.06 44.01 11.55
N LEU A 28 3.55 44.91 10.71
CA LEU A 28 2.22 44.84 10.11
C LEU A 28 2.08 43.61 9.22
N ASP A 29 3.04 43.44 8.30
CA ASP A 29 3.10 42.32 7.38
C ASP A 29 3.20 41.00 8.13
N LEU A 30 4.04 40.96 9.18
CA LEU A 30 4.15 39.78 10.04
C LEU A 30 2.85 39.49 10.79
N ALA A 31 2.18 40.51 11.34
CA ALA A 31 0.90 40.33 12.02
C ALA A 31 -0.17 39.77 11.08
N ASN A 32 -0.27 40.32 9.87
CA ASN A 32 -1.16 39.86 8.82
C ASN A 32 -0.86 38.42 8.39
N ALA A 33 0.43 38.06 8.23
CA ALA A 33 0.84 36.70 7.87
C ALA A 33 0.51 35.66 8.95
N LEU A 34 0.47 36.09 10.21
CA LEU A 34 0.10 35.25 11.36
C LEU A 34 -1.40 35.28 11.67
N ASP A 35 -2.20 36.06 10.93
CA ASP A 35 -3.61 36.33 11.22
C ASP A 35 -3.84 36.83 12.67
N VAL A 36 -2.89 37.61 13.19
CA VAL A 36 -2.99 38.23 14.52
C VAL A 36 -3.31 39.71 14.37
N ASN A 37 -4.22 40.22 15.20
CA ASN A 37 -4.60 41.63 15.17
C ASN A 37 -3.39 42.57 15.42
N GLU A 38 -3.32 43.69 14.72
CA GLU A 38 -2.32 44.75 14.88
C GLU A 38 -2.33 45.39 16.28
N ASN A 39 -3.44 45.27 17.01
CA ASN A 39 -3.55 45.69 18.41
C ASN A 39 -2.69 44.85 19.37
N ASN A 40 -2.17 43.70 18.91
CA ASN A 40 -1.25 42.89 19.69
C ASN A 40 0.11 43.59 19.82
N GLY A 41 0.66 43.58 21.03
CA GLY A 41 1.99 44.16 21.25
C GLY A 41 3.06 43.47 20.40
N LYS A 42 4.09 44.22 19.96
CA LYS A 42 5.19 43.72 19.11
C LYS A 42 5.86 42.45 19.66
N ALA A 43 6.01 42.36 20.99
CA ALA A 43 6.55 41.17 21.63
C ALA A 43 5.64 39.95 21.43
N SER A 44 4.32 40.12 21.50
CA SER A 44 3.34 39.06 21.26
C SER A 44 3.43 38.55 19.82
N ILE A 45 3.49 39.44 18.83
CA ILE A 45 3.65 39.08 17.40
C ILE A 45 4.92 38.23 17.20
N LEU A 46 6.05 38.63 17.78
CA LEU A 46 7.30 37.86 17.67
C LEU A 46 7.22 36.51 18.39
N CYS A 47 6.60 36.44 19.56
CA CYS A 47 6.40 35.20 20.29
C CYS A 47 5.53 34.22 19.49
N GLU A 48 4.43 34.69 18.91
CA GLU A 48 3.56 33.87 18.07
C GLU A 48 4.27 33.41 16.79
N ALA A 49 5.02 34.30 16.13
CA ALA A 49 5.85 33.92 14.97
C ALA A 49 6.83 32.80 15.33
N ALA A 50 7.55 32.95 16.44
CA ALA A 50 8.55 31.98 16.89
C ALA A 50 7.91 30.66 17.30
N ARG A 51 6.74 30.68 17.94
CA ARG A 51 5.97 29.49 18.29
C ARG A 51 5.51 28.75 17.03
N LEU A 52 4.84 29.47 16.11
CA LEU A 52 4.34 28.88 14.87
C LEU A 52 5.47 28.26 14.04
N LEU A 53 6.62 28.94 13.93
CA LEU A 53 7.78 28.40 13.21
C LEU A 53 8.27 27.08 13.81
N LYS A 54 8.34 26.97 15.15
CA LYS A 54 8.71 25.72 15.83
C LYS A 54 7.69 24.61 15.57
N ASP A 55 6.39 24.94 15.63
CA ASP A 55 5.32 23.99 15.40
C ASP A 55 5.34 23.47 13.95
N LEU A 56 5.56 24.35 12.97
CA LEU A 56 5.68 24.00 11.55
C LEU A 56 6.93 23.14 11.28
N LEU A 57 8.08 23.49 11.88
CA LEU A 57 9.29 22.68 11.75
C LEU A 57 9.10 21.27 12.34
N SER A 58 8.41 21.17 13.47
CA SER A 58 8.08 19.89 14.10
C SER A 58 7.15 19.04 13.23
N GLN A 59 6.14 19.67 12.61
CA GLN A 59 5.24 19.01 11.67
C GLN A 59 5.98 18.51 10.42
N ILE A 60 6.88 19.33 9.86
CA ILE A 60 7.72 18.92 8.72
C ILE A 60 8.59 17.71 9.09
N GLU A 61 9.18 17.69 10.28
CA GLU A 61 9.98 16.55 10.73
C GLU A 61 9.13 15.30 10.91
N SER A 62 7.93 15.42 11.49
CA SER A 62 6.98 14.31 11.63
C SER A 62 6.56 13.74 10.27
N LEU A 63 6.17 14.61 9.33
CA LEU A 63 5.77 14.21 7.98
C LEU A 63 6.91 13.52 7.22
N LYS A 64 8.16 13.97 7.40
CA LYS A 64 9.33 13.28 6.84
C LYS A 64 9.47 11.86 7.39
N LYS A 65 9.31 11.66 8.70
CA LYS A 65 9.36 10.33 9.34
C LYS A 65 8.22 9.41 8.85
N GLU A 66 7.02 9.96 8.75
CA GLU A 66 5.86 9.24 8.23
C GLU A 66 6.05 8.86 6.75
N ASN A 67 6.55 9.77 5.92
CA ASN A 67 6.83 9.51 4.52
C ASN A 67 7.84 8.36 4.34
N VAL A 68 8.91 8.33 5.14
CA VAL A 68 9.88 7.22 5.14
C VAL A 68 9.20 5.90 5.51
N THR A 69 8.36 5.91 6.56
CA THR A 69 7.59 4.74 6.99
C THR A 69 6.67 4.23 5.88
N LEU A 70 5.86 5.12 5.28
CA LEU A 70 4.93 4.79 4.20
C LEU A 70 5.66 4.25 2.96
N LEU A 71 6.81 4.83 2.61
CA LEU A 71 7.63 4.32 1.50
C LEU A 71 8.14 2.90 1.78
N SER A 72 8.59 2.62 3.00
CA SER A 72 9.02 1.28 3.38
C SER A 72 7.88 0.25 3.36
N GLU A 73 6.69 0.64 3.82
CA GLU A 73 5.51 -0.21 3.82
C GLU A 73 5.02 -0.46 2.38
N SER A 74 4.97 0.58 1.56
CA SER A 74 4.64 0.47 0.13
C SER A 74 5.61 -0.46 -0.60
N HIS A 75 6.91 -0.37 -0.31
CA HIS A 75 7.90 -1.28 -0.85
C HIS A 75 7.64 -2.74 -0.42
N TYR A 76 7.37 -2.97 0.86
CA TYR A 76 7.04 -4.30 1.38
C TYR A 76 5.80 -4.90 0.70
N VAL A 77 4.70 -4.14 0.61
CA VAL A 77 3.46 -4.58 -0.06
C VAL A 77 3.71 -4.87 -1.54
N THR A 78 4.57 -4.09 -2.20
CA THR A 78 4.94 -4.33 -3.60
C THR A 78 5.71 -5.64 -3.75
N MET A 79 6.62 -5.95 -2.82
CA MET A 79 7.34 -7.21 -2.80
C MET A 79 6.39 -8.39 -2.61
N GLU A 80 5.54 -8.35 -1.57
CA GLU A 80 4.55 -9.42 -1.28
C GLU A 80 3.61 -9.65 -2.47
N LYS A 81 3.12 -8.57 -3.11
CA LYS A 81 2.31 -8.67 -4.34
C LYS A 81 3.05 -9.38 -5.47
N ASN A 82 4.36 -9.15 -5.61
CA ASN A 82 5.15 -9.80 -6.67
C ASN A 82 5.41 -11.27 -6.35
N GLU A 83 5.70 -11.61 -5.08
CA GLU A 83 5.85 -13.00 -4.62
C GLU A 83 4.56 -13.80 -4.87
N LEU A 84 3.39 -13.25 -4.50
CA LEU A 84 2.10 -13.89 -4.77
C LEU A 84 1.83 -14.08 -6.26
N LYS A 85 2.25 -13.13 -7.11
CA LYS A 85 2.11 -13.25 -8.56
C LYS A 85 2.99 -14.37 -9.12
N GLU A 86 4.21 -14.50 -8.61
CA GLU A 86 5.14 -15.58 -8.99
C GLU A 86 4.58 -16.95 -8.57
N GLU A 87 4.09 -17.07 -7.33
CA GLU A 87 3.44 -18.28 -6.84
C GLU A 87 2.20 -18.64 -7.66
N ASN A 88 1.35 -17.66 -7.98
CA ASN A 88 0.16 -17.90 -8.81
C ASN A 88 0.53 -18.39 -10.22
N CYS A 89 1.55 -17.79 -10.86
CA CYS A 89 2.03 -18.24 -12.17
C CYS A 89 2.60 -19.68 -12.13
N SER A 90 3.31 -20.01 -11.04
CA SER A 90 3.79 -21.37 -10.81
C SER A 90 2.64 -22.37 -10.65
N LEU A 91 1.58 -22.01 -9.95
CA LEU A 91 0.38 -22.84 -9.80
C LEU A 91 -0.38 -22.99 -11.12
N GLU A 92 -0.58 -21.91 -11.88
CA GLU A 92 -1.19 -21.95 -13.22
C GLU A 92 -0.44 -22.91 -14.15
N THR A 93 0.90 -22.82 -14.17
CA THR A 93 1.75 -23.73 -14.97
C THR A 93 1.57 -25.20 -14.55
N GLN A 94 1.48 -25.48 -13.24
CA GLN A 94 1.25 -26.83 -12.73
C GLN A 94 -0.15 -27.35 -13.10
N ILE A 95 -1.16 -26.49 -13.04
CA ILE A 95 -2.54 -26.82 -13.45
C ILE A 95 -2.56 -27.16 -14.95
N GLU A 96 -1.96 -26.34 -15.80
CA GLU A 96 -1.89 -26.58 -17.25
C GLU A 96 -1.19 -27.90 -17.58
N LYS A 97 -0.08 -28.19 -16.88
CA LYS A 97 0.64 -29.46 -17.04
C LYS A 97 -0.24 -30.65 -16.69
N LEU A 98 -0.92 -30.63 -15.54
CA LEU A 98 -1.79 -31.72 -15.10
C LEU A 98 -3.00 -31.91 -16.03
N GLN A 99 -3.58 -30.82 -16.54
CA GLN A 99 -4.64 -30.89 -17.53
C GLN A 99 -4.16 -31.54 -18.83
N GLY A 100 -2.96 -31.20 -19.29
CA GLY A 100 -2.32 -31.86 -20.44
C GLY A 100 -2.10 -33.36 -20.22
N GLU A 101 -1.64 -33.77 -19.03
CA GLU A 101 -1.48 -35.19 -18.67
C GLU A 101 -2.81 -35.94 -18.66
N ILE A 102 -3.88 -35.34 -18.12
CA ILE A 102 -5.23 -35.91 -18.13
C ILE A 102 -5.72 -36.08 -19.57
N GLN A 103 -5.58 -35.05 -20.41
CA GLN A 103 -6.01 -35.09 -21.81
C GLN A 103 -5.26 -36.16 -22.60
N ALA A 104 -3.95 -36.29 -22.38
CA ALA A 104 -3.13 -37.33 -23.01
C ALA A 104 -3.60 -38.73 -22.60
N ARG A 105 -3.87 -38.98 -21.30
CA ARG A 105 -4.42 -40.26 -20.83
C ARG A 105 -5.80 -40.55 -21.41
N VAL A 106 -6.67 -39.55 -21.49
CA VAL A 106 -7.99 -39.70 -22.12
C VAL A 106 -7.86 -40.08 -23.60
N ALA A 107 -6.96 -39.43 -24.33
CA ALA A 107 -6.69 -39.74 -25.74
C ALA A 107 -6.14 -41.17 -25.92
N GLN A 108 -5.26 -41.63 -25.03
CA GLN A 108 -4.72 -43.00 -25.04
C GLN A 108 -5.76 -44.06 -24.65
N SER A 109 -6.74 -43.70 -23.82
CA SER A 109 -7.80 -44.62 -23.37
C SER A 109 -8.94 -44.82 -24.37
N LYS A 110 -8.95 -44.07 -25.48
CA LYS A 110 -9.89 -44.29 -26.58
C LYS A 110 -9.47 -45.54 -27.36
N PRO A 111 -10.19 -46.68 -27.26
CA PRO A 111 -9.83 -47.88 -28.01
C PRO A 111 -10.11 -47.63 -29.49
N ASP A 112 -9.17 -48.00 -30.36
CA ASP A 112 -9.46 -48.09 -31.79
C ASP A 112 -10.43 -49.26 -32.02
N LEU A 113 -11.70 -48.94 -32.26
CA LEU A 113 -12.76 -49.92 -32.53
C LEU A 113 -12.65 -50.57 -33.93
N ASN A 114 -11.61 -50.26 -34.73
CA ASN A 114 -11.37 -50.86 -36.04
C ASN A 114 -10.30 -51.96 -36.06
N VAL A 115 -9.69 -52.33 -34.93
CA VAL A 115 -8.70 -53.41 -34.90
C VAL A 115 -9.36 -54.76 -34.57
N PRO A 116 -9.21 -55.81 -35.41
CA PRO A 116 -9.76 -57.13 -35.14
C PRO A 116 -9.09 -57.77 -33.91
N PRO A 117 -9.84 -58.51 -33.06
CA PRO A 117 -9.26 -59.13 -31.88
C PRO A 117 -8.35 -60.30 -32.28
N HIS A 118 -7.06 -60.19 -31.98
CA HIS A 118 -6.17 -61.34 -31.96
C HIS A 118 -6.44 -62.15 -30.69
N LEU A 119 -7.01 -63.33 -30.88
CA LEU A 119 -7.24 -64.34 -29.85
C LEU A 119 -5.91 -64.99 -29.50
N GLU A 120 -5.33 -64.63 -28.36
CA GLU A 120 -4.37 -65.50 -27.68
C GLU A 120 -4.92 -65.84 -26.30
N LEU A 121 -5.36 -67.09 -26.18
CA LEU A 121 -5.69 -67.76 -24.92
C LEU A 121 -4.38 -68.03 -24.16
N ASP A 122 -4.27 -67.60 -22.90
CA ASP A 122 -3.75 -68.43 -21.79
C ASP A 122 -3.83 -67.75 -20.40
N PRO A 123 -3.71 -68.49 -19.27
CA PRO A 123 -4.74 -68.43 -18.21
C PRO A 123 -4.35 -67.70 -16.90
N LEU A 124 -5.36 -67.02 -16.35
CA LEU A 124 -5.77 -66.94 -14.94
C LEU A 124 -4.69 -67.16 -13.84
N GLU A 125 -4.22 -66.07 -13.23
CA GLU A 125 -3.86 -66.08 -11.80
C GLU A 125 -4.61 -65.00 -11.03
N GLN A 126 -5.15 -65.43 -9.90
CA GLN A 126 -6.14 -64.77 -9.05
C GLN A 126 -5.47 -63.78 -8.10
N SER A 127 -6.06 -62.60 -7.90
CA SER A 127 -5.81 -61.80 -6.71
C SER A 127 -7.00 -60.88 -6.39
N ASN A 128 -7.96 -61.47 -5.69
CA ASN A 128 -8.87 -60.89 -4.69
C ASN A 128 -9.17 -59.37 -4.73
N PHE A 129 -10.41 -59.04 -5.08
CA PHE A 129 -11.17 -57.91 -4.52
C PHE A 129 -12.11 -58.48 -3.44
N PRO A 130 -12.41 -57.78 -2.33
CA PRO A 130 -13.43 -56.71 -2.37
C PRO A 130 -13.27 -55.58 -1.34
N GLY A 131 -13.61 -54.33 -1.70
CA GLY A 131 -13.59 -53.23 -0.74
C GLY A 131 -14.24 -51.93 -1.20
N GLN A 132 -15.56 -51.85 -0.98
CA GLN A 132 -16.37 -50.64 -0.76
C GLN A 132 -16.65 -49.69 -1.94
N SER A 133 -17.85 -49.87 -2.49
CA SER A 133 -18.62 -48.83 -3.15
C SER A 133 -18.88 -47.67 -2.18
N LEU A 134 -18.30 -46.49 -2.44
CA LEU A 134 -18.85 -45.25 -1.90
C LEU A 134 -19.78 -44.63 -2.94
N LEU A 135 -21.06 -44.85 -2.63
CA LEU A 135 -22.27 -44.31 -3.21
C LEU A 135 -22.13 -42.78 -3.39
N LEU A 136 -22.15 -42.33 -4.65
CA LEU A 136 -22.28 -40.91 -4.99
C LEU A 136 -23.71 -40.50 -4.59
N HIS A 137 -23.84 -39.85 -3.43
CA HIS A 137 -25.11 -39.33 -2.99
C HIS A 137 -25.49 -38.11 -3.84
N THR A 138 -26.49 -38.26 -4.71
CA THR A 138 -27.24 -37.18 -5.34
C THR A 138 -27.98 -36.36 -4.27
N MET A 139 -27.47 -35.18 -3.88
CA MET A 139 -28.31 -34.16 -3.26
C MET A 139 -28.87 -33.27 -4.37
N GLU A 140 -30.19 -33.22 -4.41
CA GLU A 140 -31.02 -32.25 -5.12
C GLU A 140 -30.59 -30.80 -4.81
N PRO A 141 -30.59 -29.86 -5.78
CA PRO A 141 -30.27 -28.47 -5.50
C PRO A 141 -31.48 -27.78 -4.85
N ASN A 142 -31.49 -27.68 -3.53
CA ASN A 142 -32.34 -26.69 -2.86
C ASN A 142 -31.73 -25.30 -3.07
N LEU A 143 -32.42 -24.47 -3.84
CA LEU A 143 -32.20 -23.03 -3.97
C LEU A 143 -32.49 -22.35 -2.62
N GLN A 144 -31.47 -22.24 -1.77
CA GLN A 144 -31.50 -21.28 -0.66
C GLN A 144 -30.40 -20.24 -0.85
N GLN A 145 -30.87 -19.11 -1.35
CA GLN A 145 -30.15 -17.90 -1.69
C GLN A 145 -29.39 -17.34 -0.46
N GLY A 146 -28.10 -17.69 -0.35
CA GLY A 146 -27.18 -17.17 0.66
C GLY A 146 -26.19 -16.20 0.03
N SER A 147 -26.34 -14.92 0.37
CA SER A 147 -25.44 -13.77 0.17
C SER A 147 -24.43 -13.82 -0.99
N ALA A 148 -24.75 -13.11 -2.08
CA ALA A 148 -23.80 -12.84 -3.15
C ALA A 148 -22.67 -11.91 -2.65
N VAL A 149 -21.44 -12.42 -2.58
CA VAL A 149 -20.25 -11.57 -2.43
C VAL A 149 -19.93 -10.99 -3.80
N LEU A 150 -20.21 -9.69 -3.97
CA LEU A 150 -19.83 -8.94 -5.17
C LEU A 150 -18.31 -8.69 -5.12
N LEU A 151 -17.53 -9.49 -5.85
CA LEU A 151 -16.15 -9.16 -6.15
C LEU A 151 -16.14 -8.06 -7.22
N VAL A 152 -15.80 -6.84 -6.82
CA VAL A 152 -15.58 -5.71 -7.74
C VAL A 152 -14.12 -5.75 -8.19
N PRO A 153 -13.82 -5.96 -9.49
CA PRO A 153 -12.46 -5.83 -10.00
C PRO A 153 -12.06 -4.35 -10.02
N PHE A 154 -10.96 -4.00 -9.36
CA PHE A 154 -10.32 -2.70 -9.53
C PHE A 154 -9.50 -2.71 -10.82
N PRO A 155 -9.68 -1.75 -11.75
CA PRO A 155 -8.78 -1.60 -12.88
C PRO A 155 -7.40 -1.15 -12.41
N ASP A 156 -6.35 -1.74 -13.00
CA ASP A 156 -4.95 -1.35 -12.82
C ASP A 156 -4.78 0.15 -13.08
N LEU A 157 -4.62 0.94 -12.01
CA LEU A 157 -4.09 2.29 -12.12
C LEU A 157 -2.58 2.17 -12.26
N GLN A 158 -2.13 2.01 -13.50
CA GLN A 158 -0.74 2.20 -13.90
C GLN A 158 -0.39 3.69 -13.74
N ALA A 159 -0.14 4.12 -12.50
CA ALA A 159 0.37 5.45 -12.21
C ALA A 159 1.87 5.49 -12.52
N SER A 160 2.17 5.85 -13.76
CA SER A 160 3.50 6.27 -14.20
C SER A 160 3.92 7.51 -13.41
N PHE A 161 4.82 7.34 -12.43
CA PHE A 161 5.60 8.44 -11.88
C PHE A 161 7.02 8.41 -12.49
N PRO A 162 7.53 9.52 -13.07
CA PRO A 162 8.88 9.54 -13.61
C PRO A 162 9.91 9.40 -12.49
N ALA A 163 10.86 8.49 -12.67
CA ALA A 163 11.99 8.31 -11.77
C ALA A 163 12.85 9.59 -11.72
N ALA A 164 12.90 10.24 -10.56
CA ALA A 164 13.93 11.23 -10.28
C ALA A 164 15.25 10.51 -9.98
N ASN A 165 16.20 10.71 -10.89
CA ASN A 165 17.56 10.21 -10.84
C ASN A 165 18.31 10.84 -9.66
N VAL A 166 18.69 10.03 -8.66
CA VAL A 166 19.67 10.42 -7.64
C VAL A 166 20.70 9.29 -7.51
N ASN A 167 21.83 9.51 -8.17
CA ASN A 167 23.09 8.86 -7.84
C ASN A 167 23.45 9.14 -6.38
N GLU A 168 24.18 8.17 -5.80
CA GLU A 168 25.10 8.26 -4.66
C GLU A 168 24.70 7.69 -3.29
N VAL A 169 25.49 6.65 -2.96
CA VAL A 169 26.09 6.29 -1.66
C VAL A 169 25.23 5.47 -0.70
N ALA A 170 25.51 4.17 -0.72
CA ALA A 170 25.22 3.23 0.35
C ALA A 170 25.83 3.70 1.68
N PRO A 171 25.13 3.44 2.79
CA PRO A 171 25.78 2.59 3.79
C PRO A 171 24.86 1.47 4.26
N ASN A 172 25.50 0.34 4.53
CA ASN A 172 24.93 -0.88 5.04
C ASN A 172 24.20 -0.61 6.37
N SER A 173 22.88 -0.65 6.37
CA SER A 173 22.08 -0.78 7.60
C SER A 173 21.47 -2.17 7.62
N SER A 174 21.95 -3.03 8.50
CA SER A 174 21.31 -4.31 8.82
C SER A 174 19.92 -4.02 9.39
N SER A 175 18.93 -3.99 8.50
CA SER A 175 17.52 -3.84 8.81
C SER A 175 17.03 -5.13 9.44
N VAL A 176 17.15 -5.24 10.77
CA VAL A 176 16.42 -6.25 11.55
C VAL A 176 14.96 -5.77 11.62
N VAL A 177 14.26 -5.85 10.49
CA VAL A 177 12.81 -5.66 10.44
C VAL A 177 12.19 -7.02 10.70
N SER A 178 11.66 -7.18 11.92
CA SER A 178 10.81 -8.32 12.25
C SER A 178 9.55 -8.22 11.40
N LYS A 179 9.27 -9.25 10.61
CA LYS A 179 8.03 -9.36 9.83
C LYS A 179 6.83 -9.24 10.78
N PRO A 180 5.85 -8.37 10.51
CA PRO A 180 4.63 -8.33 11.30
C PRO A 180 3.83 -9.63 11.13
N HIS A 181 3.07 -9.99 12.16
CA HIS A 181 2.27 -11.21 12.22
C HIS A 181 1.14 -11.16 11.18
N ALA A 182 0.87 -12.27 10.50
CA ALA A 182 -0.21 -12.37 9.51
C ALA A 182 -1.58 -12.08 10.16
N ARG A 183 -2.41 -11.27 9.49
CA ARG A 183 -3.75 -10.84 9.96
C ARG A 183 -4.89 -11.69 9.38
N TYR A 184 -4.65 -12.96 9.09
CA TYR A 184 -5.73 -13.85 8.67
C TYR A 184 -6.45 -14.43 9.88
N PRO A 185 -7.78 -14.61 9.83
CA PRO A 185 -8.54 -15.26 10.89
C PRO A 185 -7.95 -16.64 11.20
N THR A 186 -7.62 -16.87 12.46
CA THR A 186 -7.17 -18.19 12.93
C THR A 186 -8.39 -19.06 13.23
N ALA A 187 -8.22 -20.38 13.35
CA ALA A 187 -9.32 -21.28 13.75
C ALA A 187 -10.02 -20.87 15.08
N ALA A 188 -9.36 -20.07 15.91
CA ALA A 188 -9.93 -19.47 17.13
C ALA A 188 -10.92 -18.31 16.86
N ASP A 189 -10.89 -17.70 15.67
CA ASP A 189 -11.78 -16.62 15.23
C ASP A 189 -13.04 -17.17 14.53
N SER A 190 -13.22 -18.49 14.51
CA SER A 190 -14.40 -19.13 13.94
C SER A 190 -15.58 -19.07 14.91
N TRP A 191 -16.70 -18.50 14.47
CA TRP A 191 -17.93 -18.46 15.26
C TRP A 191 -18.44 -19.87 15.57
N PRO A 192 -18.89 -20.15 16.81
CA PRO A 192 -19.52 -21.43 17.11
C PRO A 192 -20.84 -21.53 16.34
N SER A 193 -21.05 -22.67 15.69
CA SER A 193 -22.23 -23.01 14.87
C SER A 193 -23.56 -23.03 15.62
N GLN A 194 -23.58 -22.65 16.91
CA GLN A 194 -24.75 -22.64 17.79
C GLN A 194 -25.60 -21.35 17.65
N LEU A 195 -25.16 -20.38 16.84
CA LEU A 195 -25.88 -19.12 16.60
C LEU A 195 -26.80 -19.13 15.36
N LEU A 196 -26.82 -20.22 14.58
CA LEU A 196 -27.87 -20.48 13.59
C LEU A 196 -28.84 -21.52 14.16
N GLY A 197 -29.78 -21.05 14.97
CA GLY A 197 -30.98 -21.78 15.39
C GLY A 197 -32.22 -21.03 14.94
#